data_AF-A0A0F7CNP9-F1
#
_entry.id   AF-A0A0F7CNP9-F1
#
_cell.length_a   1.000
_cell.length_b   1.000
_cell.length_c   1.000
_cell.angle_alpha   90.00
_cell.angle_beta   90.00
_cell.angle_gamma   90.00
#
_symmetry.space_group_name_H-M   'P 1'
#
loop_
_entity.id
_entity.type
_entity.pdbx_description
1 polymer ?
#
loop_
_entity_poly.entity_id
_entity_poly.type
_entity_poly.pdbx_seq_one_letter_code
_entity_poly.pdbx_strand_id
1 'polypeptide(L)'
;MTLDLEGQDGQADAGPVVPVLRHRRDGILPTTAAALSLPGREHPLKGAAVLRSAQDAPRLHPLVRELLNALGPADRERHAGRCPEAALISRHLSEGGDARLLRGAVITTRHIREDGDPQHGTYAPHCRSCAALLAHFGVESVSEGAPGADLTGPTLTLRMPEETRAGGGPGLGFDLDQALGYAGWQPGRRMIEQAERWADTLSGHRSPLGHPHALFPAAFETWAEFGGLRLHPMGPGRRYAPGSVVIDPLRGLHWARTLNDLGQALDTELCPLGAEGGGTALLAMDREARMYALDHTGDWYLGPDLRTALTTLLSGTEPGRLINPR
;
A
#
# COMPACT_ATOMS: atom_id res chain seq x y z
N MET A 1 31.72 -52.86 -7.98
CA MET A 1 31.81 -51.64 -7.16
C MET A 1 31.19 -50.54 -7.99
N THR A 2 29.87 -50.49 -7.96
CA THR A 2 29.04 -49.57 -8.74
C THR A 2 28.71 -48.42 -7.79
N LEU A 3 29.11 -47.21 -8.16
CA LEU A 3 28.86 -46.01 -7.37
C LEU A 3 27.43 -45.54 -7.68
N ASP A 4 26.52 -45.76 -6.74
CA ASP A 4 25.20 -45.15 -6.75
C ASP A 4 25.35 -43.67 -6.39
N LEU A 5 25.16 -42.82 -7.39
CA LEU A 5 24.93 -41.38 -7.23
C LEU A 5 23.42 -41.20 -7.04
N GLU A 6 22.95 -41.32 -5.79
CA GLU A 6 21.59 -40.91 -5.45
C GLU A 6 21.48 -39.39 -5.56
N GLY A 7 20.51 -38.97 -6.38
CA GLY A 7 20.20 -37.59 -6.67
C GLY A 7 19.86 -36.81 -5.41
N GLN A 8 20.53 -35.68 -5.25
CA GLN A 8 20.02 -34.59 -4.41
C GLN A 8 18.82 -34.00 -5.14
N ASP A 9 17.62 -34.46 -4.76
CA ASP A 9 16.38 -33.76 -5.05
C ASP A 9 16.51 -32.34 -4.49
N GLY A 10 16.69 -31.38 -5.39
CA GLY A 10 16.69 -29.96 -5.09
C GLY A 10 15.39 -29.61 -4.39
N GLN A 11 15.49 -29.32 -3.10
CA GLN A 11 14.41 -28.77 -2.31
C GLN A 11 13.96 -27.49 -3.00
N ALA A 12 12.80 -27.56 -3.66
CA ALA A 12 12.16 -26.42 -4.28
C ALA A 12 12.05 -25.33 -3.22
N ASP A 13 12.79 -24.23 -3.45
CA ASP A 13 12.86 -23.06 -2.60
C ASP A 13 11.43 -22.59 -2.31
N ALA A 14 10.92 -22.96 -1.14
CA ALA A 14 9.63 -22.54 -0.67
C ALA A 14 9.76 -21.03 -0.44
N GLY A 15 9.15 -20.24 -1.33
CA GLY A 15 9.21 -18.79 -1.27
C GLY A 15 8.96 -18.24 0.14
N PRO A 16 9.43 -17.02 0.43
CA PRO A 16 9.53 -16.50 1.80
C PRO A 16 8.22 -16.67 2.57
N VAL A 17 8.29 -17.36 3.71
CA VAL A 17 7.14 -17.66 4.56
C VAL A 17 6.58 -16.36 5.13
N VAL A 18 5.29 -16.11 4.89
CA VAL A 18 4.59 -14.94 5.42
C VAL A 18 4.53 -15.03 6.94
N PRO A 19 4.97 -14.00 7.68
CA PRO A 19 4.86 -13.97 9.14
C PRO A 19 3.40 -14.10 9.60
N VAL A 20 3.19 -14.82 10.70
CA VAL A 20 1.87 -15.02 11.31
C VAL A 20 1.68 -14.02 12.45
N LEU A 21 0.50 -13.38 12.52
CA LEU A 21 0.14 -12.57 13.67
C LEU A 21 -0.02 -13.48 14.90
N ARG A 22 0.82 -13.26 15.92
CA ARG A 22 0.85 -13.98 17.21
C ARG A 22 -0.25 -13.52 18.13
N HIS A 23 -0.57 -12.23 18.07
CA HIS A 23 -1.66 -11.62 18.82
C HIS A 23 -2.68 -11.01 17.87
N ARG A 24 -3.91 -10.87 18.38
CA ARG A 24 -5.00 -10.27 17.61
C ARG A 24 -4.68 -8.79 17.37
N ARG A 25 -4.68 -8.38 16.11
CA ARG A 25 -4.55 -6.98 15.74
C ARG A 25 -5.90 -6.28 15.80
N ASP A 26 -6.16 -5.64 16.94
CA ASP A 26 -7.39 -4.90 17.25
C ASP A 26 -7.26 -3.37 17.11
N GLY A 27 -6.12 -2.88 16.61
CA GLY A 27 -5.89 -1.47 16.25
C GLY A 27 -6.77 -1.03 15.08
N ILE A 28 -8.06 -0.80 15.36
CA ILE A 28 -9.14 -0.49 14.41
C ILE A 28 -9.15 1.01 14.10
N LEU A 29 -8.20 1.47 13.28
CA LEU A 29 -8.42 2.71 12.53
C LEU A 29 -8.45 2.34 11.05
N PRO A 30 -9.62 2.04 10.44
CA PRO A 30 -9.69 2.03 8.98
C PRO A 30 -9.09 3.35 8.52
N THR A 31 -8.10 3.40 7.60
CA THR A 31 -7.43 4.68 7.29
C THR A 31 -8.22 5.55 6.33
N THR A 32 -9.37 5.07 5.87
CA THR A 32 -10.33 5.83 5.07
C THR A 32 -11.77 5.50 5.43
N ALA A 33 -12.64 6.49 5.29
CA ALA A 33 -14.09 6.32 5.25
C ALA A 33 -14.69 7.11 4.09
N ALA A 34 -15.80 6.62 3.57
CA ALA A 34 -16.52 7.25 2.48
C ALA A 34 -17.99 7.54 2.82
N ALA A 35 -18.55 8.52 2.14
CA ALA A 35 -19.97 8.81 2.13
C ALA A 35 -20.47 8.91 0.68
N LEU A 36 -21.53 8.16 0.36
CA LEU A 36 -22.20 8.11 -0.94
C LEU A 36 -23.57 8.79 -0.83
N SER A 37 -23.71 9.94 -1.48
CA SER A 37 -24.96 10.68 -1.60
C SER A 37 -25.70 10.24 -2.86
N LEU A 38 -26.95 9.82 -2.71
CA LEU A 38 -27.79 9.32 -3.80
C LEU A 38 -28.91 10.31 -4.12
N PRO A 39 -29.28 10.52 -5.40
CA PRO A 39 -30.43 11.34 -5.76
C PRO A 39 -31.70 10.88 -5.04
N GLY A 40 -32.42 11.82 -4.43
CA GLY A 40 -33.69 11.54 -3.75
C GLY A 40 -33.57 10.86 -2.37
N ARG A 41 -32.35 10.65 -1.84
CA ARG A 41 -32.15 10.26 -0.43
C ARG A 41 -31.69 11.45 0.39
N GLU A 42 -32.34 11.68 1.53
CA GLU A 42 -31.99 12.79 2.44
C GLU A 42 -30.62 12.61 3.10
N HIS A 43 -30.24 11.37 3.42
CA HIS A 43 -29.01 11.06 4.15
C HIS A 43 -28.08 10.18 3.31
N PRO A 44 -26.77 10.50 3.24
CA PRO A 44 -25.81 9.68 2.51
C PRO A 44 -25.59 8.33 3.18
N LEU A 45 -25.31 7.31 2.37
CA LEU A 45 -24.81 6.02 2.87
C LEU A 45 -23.36 6.22 3.31
N LYS A 46 -23.03 5.85 4.55
CA LYS A 46 -21.69 6.01 5.14
C LYS A 46 -21.07 4.63 5.38
N GLY A 47 -19.78 4.52 5.13
CA GLY A 47 -19.03 3.27 5.29
C GLY A 47 -17.54 3.54 5.49
N ALA A 48 -16.88 2.67 6.24
CA ALA A 48 -15.43 2.65 6.35
C ALA A 48 -14.88 1.43 5.60
N ALA A 49 -13.58 1.45 5.30
CA ALA A 49 -12.91 0.29 4.73
C ALA A 49 -13.20 -0.97 5.56
N VAL A 50 -13.46 -2.10 4.89
CA VAL A 50 -13.84 -3.35 5.56
C VAL A 50 -12.68 -3.82 6.44
N LEU A 51 -13.00 -4.21 7.69
CA LEU A 51 -12.11 -4.71 8.75
C LEU A 51 -10.73 -5.18 8.26
N ARG A 52 -9.70 -4.43 8.66
CA ARG A 52 -8.28 -4.63 8.34
C ARG A 52 -7.82 -6.09 8.45
N SER A 53 -8.35 -6.80 9.44
CA SER A 53 -7.88 -8.13 9.85
C SER A 53 -8.88 -9.26 9.57
N ALA A 54 -10.02 -8.97 8.94
CA ALA A 54 -11.02 -10.00 8.64
C ALA A 54 -10.51 -10.95 7.55
N GLN A 55 -10.62 -12.26 7.81
CA GLN A 55 -10.16 -13.30 6.89
C GLN A 55 -11.01 -13.34 5.61
N ASP A 56 -12.32 -13.13 5.74
CA ASP A 56 -13.24 -13.20 4.61
C ASP A 56 -13.14 -11.96 3.71
N ALA A 57 -13.28 -12.20 2.40
CA ALA A 57 -13.53 -11.14 1.45
C ALA A 57 -14.91 -10.50 1.73
N PRO A 58 -15.06 -9.19 1.53
CA PRO A 58 -16.37 -8.54 1.67
C PRO A 58 -17.40 -9.21 0.77
N ARG A 59 -18.64 -9.36 1.27
CA ARG A 59 -19.77 -9.81 0.45
C ARG A 59 -20.19 -8.68 -0.49
N LEU A 60 -19.57 -8.62 -1.65
CA LEU A 60 -19.89 -7.65 -2.70
C LEU A 60 -21.12 -8.07 -3.50
N HIS A 61 -21.85 -7.08 -4.01
CA HIS A 61 -22.93 -7.32 -4.97
C HIS A 61 -22.35 -7.98 -6.24
N PRO A 62 -23.02 -8.97 -6.87
CA PRO A 62 -22.50 -9.70 -8.02
C PRO A 62 -21.95 -8.81 -9.14
N LEU A 63 -22.67 -7.72 -9.49
CA LEU A 63 -22.23 -6.76 -10.51
C LEU A 63 -20.90 -6.05 -10.14
N VAL A 64 -20.75 -5.64 -8.87
CA VAL A 64 -19.50 -5.00 -8.41
C VAL A 64 -18.34 -5.98 -8.45
N ARG A 65 -18.57 -7.23 -8.02
CA ARG A 65 -17.57 -8.29 -8.07
C ARG A 65 -17.14 -8.62 -9.50
N GLU A 66 -18.09 -8.69 -10.43
CA GLU A 66 -17.81 -8.91 -11.85
C GLU A 66 -16.93 -7.81 -12.42
N LEU A 67 -17.27 -6.55 -12.18
CA LEU A 67 -16.49 -5.39 -12.64
C LEU A 67 -15.06 -5.39 -12.08
N LEU A 68 -14.90 -5.64 -10.78
CA LEU A 68 -13.57 -5.69 -10.15
C LEU A 68 -12.73 -6.87 -10.66
N ASN A 69 -13.35 -8.03 -10.90
CA ASN A 69 -12.66 -9.20 -11.46
C ASN A 69 -12.21 -8.98 -12.91
N ALA A 70 -12.94 -8.16 -13.67
CA ALA A 70 -12.61 -7.81 -15.05
C ALA A 70 -11.44 -6.82 -15.19
N LEU A 71 -11.03 -6.15 -14.10
CA LEU A 71 -9.93 -5.18 -14.14
C LEU A 71 -8.61 -5.86 -14.52
N GLY A 72 -7.88 -5.29 -15.47
CA GLY A 72 -6.53 -5.72 -15.82
C GLY A 72 -5.48 -5.27 -14.78
N PRO A 73 -4.23 -5.75 -14.88
CA PRO A 73 -3.16 -5.39 -13.95
C PRO A 73 -2.80 -3.90 -13.91
N ALA A 74 -3.28 -3.06 -14.82
CA ALA A 74 -3.09 -1.61 -14.76
C ALA A 74 -3.98 -0.94 -13.69
N ASP A 75 -5.16 -1.49 -13.43
CA ASP A 75 -6.19 -0.89 -12.57
C ASP A 75 -6.51 -1.74 -11.33
N ARG A 76 -6.05 -2.99 -11.30
CA ARG A 76 -6.32 -3.94 -10.23
C ARG A 76 -5.41 -3.71 -9.04
N GLU A 77 -5.96 -3.20 -7.94
CA GLU A 77 -5.25 -3.01 -6.67
C GLU A 77 -5.27 -4.29 -5.84
N ARG A 78 -4.24 -4.52 -5.02
CA ARG A 78 -4.12 -5.72 -4.15
C ARG A 78 -5.29 -5.90 -3.19
N HIS A 79 -5.94 -4.79 -2.85
CA HIS A 79 -7.06 -4.72 -1.92
C HIS A 79 -8.41 -4.47 -2.60
N ALA A 80 -8.50 -4.65 -3.93
CA ALA A 80 -9.72 -4.44 -4.69
C ALA A 80 -10.94 -5.12 -4.02
N GLY A 81 -12.01 -4.35 -3.83
CA GLY A 81 -13.24 -4.80 -3.19
C GLY A 81 -13.32 -4.60 -1.69
N ARG A 82 -12.23 -4.26 -0.99
CA ARG A 82 -12.22 -3.98 0.47
C ARG A 82 -12.38 -2.50 0.82
N CYS A 83 -12.31 -1.63 -0.17
CA CYS A 83 -12.44 -0.19 -0.04
C CYS A 83 -13.89 0.21 0.32
N PRO A 84 -14.09 1.33 1.05
CA PRO A 84 -15.43 1.79 1.42
C PRO A 84 -16.32 2.10 0.20
N GLU A 85 -15.74 2.53 -0.92
CA GLU A 85 -16.46 2.82 -2.18
C GLU A 85 -17.15 1.59 -2.74
N ALA A 86 -16.41 0.48 -2.88
CA ALA A 86 -16.95 -0.79 -3.36
C ALA A 86 -18.01 -1.35 -2.40
N ALA A 87 -17.81 -1.18 -1.09
CA ALA A 87 -18.76 -1.60 -0.07
C ALA A 87 -20.08 -0.80 -0.13
N LEU A 88 -20.01 0.53 -0.29
CA LEU A 88 -21.18 1.40 -0.37
C LEU A 88 -22.01 1.16 -1.63
N ILE A 89 -21.37 1.02 -2.78
CA ILE A 89 -22.07 0.68 -4.03
C ILE A 89 -22.71 -0.71 -3.90
N SER A 90 -21.98 -1.69 -3.37
CA SER A 90 -22.51 -3.04 -3.16
C SER A 90 -23.71 -3.03 -2.22
N ARG A 91 -23.67 -2.23 -1.15
CA ARG A 91 -24.76 -2.08 -0.20
C ARG A 91 -26.01 -1.50 -0.87
N HIS A 92 -25.88 -0.39 -1.60
CA HIS A 92 -27.00 0.22 -2.33
C HIS A 92 -27.69 -0.78 -3.26
N LEU A 93 -26.91 -1.50 -4.06
CA LEU A 93 -27.45 -2.49 -5.02
C LEU A 93 -28.09 -3.69 -4.30
N SER A 94 -27.47 -4.19 -3.22
CA SER A 94 -27.98 -5.34 -2.46
C SER A 94 -29.26 -5.02 -1.69
N GLU A 95 -29.46 -3.76 -1.30
CA GLU A 95 -30.70 -3.26 -0.68
C GLU A 95 -31.80 -3.01 -1.72
N GLY A 96 -31.62 -3.43 -2.99
CA GLY A 96 -32.59 -3.26 -4.07
C GLY A 96 -32.54 -1.89 -4.76
N GLY A 97 -31.49 -1.10 -4.51
CA GLY A 97 -31.29 0.20 -5.13
C GLY A 97 -31.03 0.10 -6.63
N ASP A 98 -31.64 0.98 -7.42
CA ASP A 98 -31.43 1.04 -8.86
C ASP A 98 -30.00 1.52 -9.18
N ALA A 99 -29.28 0.74 -10.00
CA ALA A 99 -27.95 1.09 -10.48
C ALA A 99 -27.95 2.39 -11.30
N ARG A 100 -29.06 2.76 -11.94
CA ARG A 100 -29.19 4.01 -12.71
C ARG A 100 -29.07 5.25 -11.83
N LEU A 101 -29.45 5.17 -10.55
CA LEU A 101 -29.33 6.28 -9.60
C LEU A 101 -27.87 6.61 -9.26
N LEU A 102 -26.94 5.69 -9.51
CA LEU A 102 -25.51 5.92 -9.27
C LEU A 102 -24.92 6.97 -10.23
N ARG A 103 -25.51 7.18 -11.41
CA ARG A 103 -25.05 8.20 -12.39
C ARG A 103 -25.20 9.65 -11.92
N GLY A 104 -26.04 9.89 -10.91
CA GLY A 104 -26.19 11.21 -10.27
C GLY A 104 -25.72 11.20 -8.83
N ALA A 105 -25.04 10.13 -8.39
CA ALA A 105 -24.54 10.01 -7.04
C ALA A 105 -23.19 10.71 -6.90
N VAL A 106 -22.92 11.20 -5.71
CA VAL A 106 -21.64 11.83 -5.35
C VAL A 106 -21.00 11.03 -4.23
N ILE A 107 -19.73 10.68 -4.38
CA ILE A 107 -18.93 10.04 -3.34
C ILE A 107 -17.83 10.97 -2.83
N THR A 108 -17.65 10.95 -1.51
CA THR A 108 -16.51 11.59 -0.84
C THR A 108 -15.77 10.51 -0.07
N THR A 109 -14.44 10.49 -0.15
CA THR A 109 -13.59 9.64 0.72
C THR A 109 -12.66 10.54 1.52
N ARG A 110 -12.52 10.27 2.82
CA ARG A 110 -11.69 11.03 3.74
C ARG A 110 -10.72 10.14 4.49
N HIS A 111 -9.56 10.70 4.80
CA HIS A 111 -8.58 10.06 5.66
C HIS A 111 -9.09 9.96 7.10
N ILE A 112 -8.92 8.77 7.67
CA ILE A 112 -9.02 8.53 9.11
C ILE A 112 -7.60 8.21 9.56
N ARG A 113 -7.17 8.90 10.61
CA ARG A 113 -5.78 8.93 11.08
C ARG A 113 -5.78 8.96 12.60
N GLU A 114 -4.61 8.74 13.18
CA GLU A 114 -4.43 8.92 14.61
C GLU A 114 -4.73 10.37 15.00
N ASP A 115 -5.14 10.58 16.25
CA ASP A 115 -5.30 11.92 16.78
C ASP A 115 -3.99 12.70 16.66
N GLY A 116 -4.08 13.98 16.33
CA GLY A 116 -2.92 14.83 16.05
C GLY A 116 -2.27 14.66 14.66
N ASP A 117 -2.72 13.73 13.81
CA ASP A 117 -2.30 13.67 12.41
C ASP A 117 -3.00 14.78 11.59
N PRO A 118 -2.26 15.70 10.94
CA PRO A 118 -2.84 16.78 10.14
C PRO A 118 -3.62 16.30 8.91
N GLN A 119 -3.41 15.07 8.45
CA GLN A 119 -4.21 14.48 7.35
C GLN A 119 -5.58 13.99 7.82
N HIS A 120 -5.87 13.97 9.12
CA HIS A 120 -7.18 13.51 9.58
C HIS A 120 -8.32 14.34 9.01
N GLY A 121 -9.30 13.68 8.39
CA GLY A 121 -10.50 14.32 7.86
C GLY A 121 -10.33 15.06 6.53
N THR A 122 -9.10 15.15 5.98
CA THR A 122 -8.86 15.65 4.60
C THR A 122 -9.38 14.65 3.57
N TYR A 123 -9.54 15.08 2.32
CA TYR A 123 -9.96 14.18 1.25
C TYR A 123 -8.86 13.15 0.97
N ALA A 124 -9.27 11.91 0.74
CA ALA A 124 -8.38 10.82 0.35
C ALA A 124 -8.62 10.44 -1.10
N PRO A 125 -7.56 10.18 -1.90
CA PRO A 125 -7.73 9.73 -3.26
C PRO A 125 -8.34 8.33 -3.31
N HIS A 126 -9.11 8.06 -4.35
CA HIS A 126 -9.56 6.70 -4.66
C HIS A 126 -8.41 5.86 -5.21
N CYS A 127 -8.35 4.60 -4.81
CA CYS A 127 -7.44 3.65 -5.45
C CYS A 127 -7.86 3.39 -6.91
N ARG A 128 -6.94 2.89 -7.74
CA ARG A 128 -7.18 2.71 -9.19
C ARG A 128 -8.42 1.85 -9.49
N SER A 129 -8.62 0.78 -8.71
CA SER A 129 -9.79 -0.08 -8.87
C SER A 129 -11.10 0.62 -8.54
N CYS A 130 -11.13 1.44 -7.49
CA CYS A 130 -12.33 2.18 -7.13
C CYS A 130 -12.59 3.34 -8.08
N ALA A 131 -11.55 3.99 -8.61
CA ALA A 131 -11.70 5.00 -9.65
C ALA A 131 -12.37 4.40 -10.91
N ALA A 132 -11.91 3.22 -11.36
CA ALA A 132 -12.53 2.50 -12.47
C ALA A 132 -13.99 2.10 -12.18
N LEU A 133 -14.27 1.64 -10.95
CA LEU A 133 -15.61 1.26 -10.51
C LEU A 133 -16.57 2.48 -10.51
N LEU A 134 -16.14 3.60 -9.94
CA LEU A 134 -16.92 4.83 -9.86
C LEU A 134 -17.22 5.38 -11.27
N ALA A 135 -16.21 5.38 -12.15
CA ALA A 135 -16.36 5.77 -13.54
C ALA A 135 -17.37 4.90 -14.28
N HIS A 136 -17.35 3.57 -14.07
CA HIS A 136 -18.30 2.64 -14.68
C HIS A 136 -19.76 2.98 -14.30
N PHE A 137 -20.01 3.28 -13.02
CA PHE A 137 -21.35 3.63 -12.54
C PHE A 137 -21.73 5.09 -12.78
N GLY A 138 -20.78 5.93 -13.22
CA GLY A 138 -20.97 7.38 -13.38
C GLY A 138 -21.15 8.12 -12.06
N VAL A 139 -20.57 7.61 -10.97
CA VAL A 139 -20.58 8.28 -9.66
C VAL A 139 -19.57 9.41 -9.69
N GLU A 140 -20.01 10.62 -9.37
CA GLU A 140 -19.12 11.78 -9.24
C GLU A 140 -18.24 11.62 -7.99
N SER A 141 -16.95 11.83 -8.15
CA SER A 141 -15.99 11.76 -7.06
C SER A 141 -15.58 13.17 -6.62
N VAL A 142 -15.63 13.40 -5.31
CA VAL A 142 -15.00 14.55 -4.67
C VAL A 142 -13.75 14.04 -3.95
N SER A 143 -12.60 14.22 -4.60
CA SER A 143 -11.27 13.86 -4.10
C SER A 143 -10.34 15.08 -4.18
N GLU A 144 -9.38 15.21 -3.26
CA GLU A 144 -8.21 16.08 -3.48
C GLU A 144 -7.13 15.28 -4.21
N GLY A 145 -6.67 15.82 -5.35
CA GLY A 145 -5.51 15.33 -6.08
C GLY A 145 -5.69 13.96 -6.74
N ALA A 146 -5.05 13.77 -7.90
CA ALA A 146 -4.77 12.42 -8.37
C ALA A 146 -3.86 11.72 -7.35
N PRO A 147 -3.95 10.39 -7.15
CA PRO A 147 -2.99 9.66 -6.33
C PRO A 147 -1.56 9.99 -6.81
N GLY A 148 -0.79 10.71 -5.97
CA GLY A 148 0.55 11.20 -6.29
C GLY A 148 0.70 12.70 -6.58
N ALA A 149 -0.34 13.53 -6.41
CA ALA A 149 -0.26 14.98 -6.61
C ALA A 149 0.65 15.70 -5.58
N ASP A 150 0.74 15.21 -4.33
CA ASP A 150 1.54 15.83 -3.25
C ASP A 150 3.05 15.52 -3.34
N LEU A 151 3.52 15.07 -4.50
CA LEU A 151 4.89 14.65 -4.74
C LEU A 151 5.74 15.75 -5.42
N THR A 152 5.31 17.01 -5.35
CA THR A 152 5.98 18.20 -5.92
C THR A 152 7.23 18.62 -5.11
N GLY A 153 8.22 17.73 -5.03
CA GLY A 153 9.62 18.16 -5.07
C GLY A 153 10.03 18.34 -6.54
N PRO A 154 11.25 18.78 -6.88
CA PRO A 154 11.71 18.78 -8.26
C PRO A 154 11.69 17.33 -8.79
N THR A 155 10.57 16.98 -9.41
CA THR A 155 10.40 15.78 -10.20
C THR A 155 11.27 15.99 -11.42
N LEU A 156 12.50 15.49 -11.38
CA LEU A 156 13.12 14.98 -12.60
C LEU A 156 12.28 13.77 -13.03
N THR A 157 11.08 14.04 -13.55
CA THR A 157 10.48 13.19 -14.56
C THR A 157 11.45 13.32 -15.71
N LEU A 158 12.51 12.51 -15.68
CA LEU A 158 13.19 12.17 -16.90
C LEU A 158 12.09 11.61 -17.78
N ARG A 159 11.62 12.46 -18.70
CA ARG A 159 10.76 12.07 -19.79
C ARG A 159 11.60 11.06 -20.53
N MET A 160 11.33 9.77 -20.28
CA MET A 160 12.00 8.68 -20.97
C MET A 160 11.92 9.01 -22.47
N PRO A 161 13.04 9.01 -23.21
CA PRO A 161 12.99 9.17 -24.65
C PRO A 161 12.01 8.14 -25.22
N GLU A 162 11.08 8.57 -26.08
CA GLU A 162 10.08 7.70 -26.72
C GLU A 162 10.73 6.51 -27.48
N GLU A 163 12.03 6.61 -27.77
CA GLU A 163 12.83 5.66 -28.53
C GLU A 163 13.07 4.32 -27.82
N THR A 164 12.86 4.18 -26.50
CA THR A 164 12.99 2.87 -25.81
C THR A 164 11.75 1.98 -25.96
N ARG A 165 10.66 2.45 -26.58
CA ARG A 165 9.49 1.60 -26.87
C ARG A 165 9.75 0.57 -27.99
N ALA A 166 10.82 0.72 -28.76
CA ALA A 166 11.19 -0.19 -29.84
C ALA A 166 12.46 -0.98 -29.50
N GLY A 167 12.38 -1.84 -28.48
CA GLY A 167 13.51 -2.71 -28.11
C GLY A 167 13.22 -3.77 -27.04
N GLY A 168 12.02 -3.79 -26.45
CA GLY A 168 11.62 -4.84 -25.52
C GLY A 168 11.03 -6.04 -26.26
N GLY A 169 11.86 -7.03 -26.59
CA GLY A 169 11.35 -8.36 -26.88
C GLY A 169 10.49 -8.88 -25.73
N PRO A 170 9.57 -9.84 -25.97
CA PRO A 170 8.77 -10.42 -24.90
C PRO A 170 9.71 -11.15 -23.93
N GLY A 171 9.91 -10.59 -22.73
CA GLY A 171 10.64 -11.28 -21.65
C GLY A 171 11.70 -10.50 -20.87
N LEU A 172 11.96 -9.21 -21.14
CA LEU A 172 12.83 -8.44 -20.24
C LEU A 172 12.07 -8.14 -18.94
N GLY A 173 12.38 -8.90 -17.89
CA GLY A 173 11.81 -8.74 -16.56
C GLY A 173 12.07 -7.35 -15.98
N PHE A 174 11.33 -7.01 -14.93
CA PHE A 174 11.56 -5.79 -14.15
C PHE A 174 12.99 -5.78 -13.59
N ASP A 175 13.78 -4.77 -13.98
CA ASP A 175 15.13 -4.54 -13.46
C ASP A 175 15.08 -3.50 -12.33
N LEU A 176 15.30 -3.96 -11.10
CA LEU A 176 15.28 -3.12 -9.91
C LEU A 176 16.49 -2.18 -9.85
N ASP A 177 17.67 -2.62 -10.29
CA ASP A 177 18.88 -1.79 -10.21
C ASP A 177 18.81 -0.63 -11.20
N GLN A 178 18.22 -0.86 -12.37
CA GLN A 178 17.89 0.21 -13.30
C GLN A 178 16.89 1.21 -12.69
N ALA A 179 15.82 0.72 -12.05
CA ALA A 179 14.83 1.59 -11.40
C ALA A 179 15.44 2.42 -10.25
N LEU A 180 16.32 1.81 -9.44
CA LEU A 180 17.10 2.48 -8.40
C LEU A 180 18.03 3.54 -9.01
N GLY A 181 18.74 3.21 -10.09
CA GLY A 181 19.60 4.13 -10.81
C GLY A 181 18.84 5.37 -11.32
N TYR A 182 17.66 5.18 -11.91
CA TYR A 182 16.81 6.31 -12.34
C TYR A 182 16.29 7.17 -11.17
N ALA A 183 16.12 6.58 -9.99
CA ALA A 183 15.80 7.31 -8.77
C ALA A 183 17.01 8.06 -8.15
N GLY A 184 18.20 7.95 -8.77
CA GLY A 184 19.44 8.59 -8.30
C GLY A 184 20.20 7.78 -7.25
N TRP A 185 19.89 6.50 -7.08
CA TRP A 185 20.67 5.60 -6.23
C TRP A 185 21.93 5.12 -6.96
N GLN A 186 23.01 4.96 -6.20
CA GLN A 186 24.26 4.34 -6.66
C GLN A 186 24.82 3.45 -5.54
N PRO A 187 25.53 2.36 -5.87
CA PRO A 187 26.17 1.50 -4.87
C PRO A 187 27.07 2.31 -3.92
N GLY A 188 26.98 2.04 -2.62
CA GLY A 188 27.76 2.73 -1.59
C GLY A 188 27.20 4.09 -1.15
N ARG A 189 26.03 4.51 -1.65
CA ARG A 189 25.33 5.70 -1.14
C ARG A 189 25.09 5.61 0.37
N ARG A 190 25.45 6.66 1.11
CA ARG A 190 25.25 6.77 2.57
C ARG A 190 24.91 8.22 2.95
N MET A 191 23.66 8.47 3.33
CA MET A 191 23.15 9.75 3.84
C MET A 191 23.01 9.72 5.37
N ILE A 192 24.13 9.50 6.07
CA ILE A 192 24.14 9.28 7.53
C ILE A 192 23.50 10.47 8.27
N GLU A 193 23.93 11.70 7.99
CA GLU A 193 23.38 12.89 8.66
C GLU A 193 21.86 13.04 8.45
N GLN A 194 21.35 12.66 7.27
CA GLN A 194 19.91 12.73 7.02
C GLN A 194 19.15 11.64 7.78
N ALA A 195 19.72 10.44 7.87
CA ALA A 195 19.16 9.35 8.66
C ALA A 195 19.11 9.72 10.15
N GLU A 196 20.14 10.38 10.67
CA GLU A 196 20.18 10.90 12.04
C GLU A 196 19.11 11.99 12.25
N ARG A 197 18.96 12.94 11.34
CA ARG A 197 17.88 13.96 11.43
C ARG A 197 16.48 13.35 11.46
N TRP A 198 16.24 12.30 10.66
CA TRP A 198 14.97 11.57 10.72
C TRP A 198 14.80 10.85 12.06
N ALA A 199 15.85 10.20 12.55
CA ALA A 199 15.81 9.53 13.85
C ALA A 199 15.55 10.49 15.02
N ASP A 200 16.17 11.67 15.02
CA ASP A 200 15.93 12.71 16.03
C ASP A 200 14.47 13.16 15.99
N THR A 201 13.92 13.38 14.80
CA THR A 201 12.51 13.78 14.64
C THR A 201 11.56 12.68 15.13
N LEU A 202 11.78 11.43 14.74
CA LEU A 202 10.94 10.30 15.13
C LEU A 202 11.06 9.99 16.63
N SER A 203 12.28 10.03 17.19
CA SER A 203 12.52 9.80 18.61
C SER A 203 11.96 10.91 19.49
N GLY A 204 11.85 12.14 18.98
CA GLY A 204 11.20 13.27 19.64
C GLY A 204 9.66 13.24 19.58
N HIS A 205 9.07 12.48 18.65
CA HIS A 205 7.63 12.42 18.47
C HIS A 205 6.95 11.38 19.37
N ARG A 206 5.76 11.70 19.89
CA ARG A 206 4.86 10.77 20.57
C ARG A 206 3.46 10.95 20.04
N SER A 207 2.73 9.84 19.86
CA SER A 207 1.28 9.92 19.63
C SER A 207 0.59 10.59 20.83
N PRO A 208 -0.65 11.09 20.72
CA PRO A 208 -1.38 11.67 21.85
C PRO A 208 -1.57 10.70 23.03
N LEU A 209 -1.53 9.40 22.77
CA LEU A 209 -1.58 8.35 23.81
C LEU A 209 -0.19 7.93 24.32
N GLY A 210 0.86 8.65 23.96
CA GLY A 210 2.22 8.45 24.48
C GLY A 210 3.05 7.37 23.77
N HIS A 211 2.53 6.72 22.71
CA HIS A 211 3.30 5.71 21.97
C HIS A 211 4.53 6.33 21.29
N PRO A 212 5.74 5.78 21.51
CA PRO A 212 6.96 6.17 20.81
C PRO A 212 7.11 5.45 19.47
N HIS A 213 8.00 5.96 18.62
CA HIS A 213 8.53 5.19 17.49
C HIS A 213 9.62 4.23 17.97
N ALA A 214 9.62 3.01 17.43
CA ALA A 214 10.73 2.07 17.62
C ALA A 214 11.80 2.31 16.56
N LEU A 215 13.04 2.53 17.00
CA LEU A 215 14.19 2.81 16.15
C LEU A 215 15.29 1.77 16.40
N PHE A 216 15.86 1.18 15.35
CA PHE A 216 16.85 0.12 15.47
C PHE A 216 17.85 0.15 14.29
N PRO A 217 19.06 -0.42 14.42
CA PRO A 217 20.16 -0.25 13.46
C PRO A 217 19.78 -0.50 11.99
N ALA A 218 19.03 -1.57 11.71
CA ALA A 218 18.58 -1.88 10.34
C ALA A 218 17.78 -0.75 9.69
N ALA A 219 16.98 0.01 10.47
CA ALA A 219 16.25 1.17 9.96
C ALA A 219 17.21 2.31 9.57
N PHE A 220 18.18 2.63 10.43
CA PHE A 220 19.18 3.66 10.14
C PHE A 220 20.01 3.33 8.91
N GLU A 221 20.46 2.08 8.79
CA GLU A 221 21.21 1.61 7.62
C GLU A 221 20.39 1.72 6.34
N THR A 222 19.12 1.31 6.39
CA THR A 222 18.19 1.40 5.27
C THR A 222 17.93 2.85 4.87
N TRP A 223 17.73 3.75 5.83
CA TRP A 223 17.54 5.18 5.57
C TRP A 223 18.80 5.84 5.02
N ALA A 224 19.97 5.50 5.55
CA ALA A 224 21.23 6.03 5.06
C ALA A 224 21.47 5.60 3.60
N GLU A 225 21.12 4.36 3.23
CA GLU A 225 21.34 3.88 1.87
C GLU A 225 20.25 4.32 0.88
N PHE A 226 18.97 4.18 1.24
CA PHE A 226 17.83 4.33 0.33
C PHE A 226 16.92 5.52 0.64
N GLY A 227 17.14 6.22 1.75
CA GLY A 227 16.32 7.36 2.15
C GLY A 227 16.30 8.47 1.12
N GLY A 228 15.15 9.14 0.97
CA GLY A 228 14.90 10.20 0.00
C GLY A 228 14.65 9.72 -1.43
N LEU A 229 14.78 8.42 -1.71
CA LEU A 229 14.49 7.89 -3.04
C LEU A 229 12.99 7.89 -3.33
N ARG A 230 12.68 8.20 -4.59
CA ARG A 230 11.35 8.10 -5.17
C ARG A 230 11.43 7.16 -6.36
N LEU A 231 10.80 6.00 -6.24
CA LEU A 231 10.78 4.97 -7.28
C LEU A 231 9.44 4.96 -7.99
N HIS A 232 9.49 4.74 -9.29
CA HIS A 232 8.32 4.68 -10.16
C HIS A 232 8.28 3.34 -10.90
N PRO A 233 7.08 2.78 -11.15
CA PRO A 233 6.94 1.60 -11.99
C PRO A 233 7.53 1.81 -13.39
N MET A 234 8.29 0.82 -13.87
CA MET A 234 8.97 0.85 -15.17
C MET A 234 8.22 0.06 -16.25
N GLY A 235 7.01 -0.44 -15.96
CA GLY A 235 6.25 -1.28 -16.87
C GLY A 235 4.87 -1.65 -16.33
N PRO A 236 4.11 -2.47 -17.08
CA PRO A 236 2.82 -2.96 -16.63
C PRO A 236 2.95 -3.86 -15.40
N GLY A 237 1.91 -3.87 -14.57
CA GLY A 237 1.83 -4.79 -13.44
C GLY A 237 1.73 -6.25 -13.87
N ARG A 238 2.31 -7.15 -13.06
CA ARG A 238 2.17 -8.61 -13.24
C ARG A 238 0.78 -9.07 -12.85
N ARG A 239 0.37 -8.80 -11.60
CA ARG A 239 -0.93 -9.19 -11.04
C ARG A 239 -1.74 -7.99 -10.56
N TYR A 240 -1.06 -6.99 -10.03
CA TYR A 240 -1.64 -5.76 -9.50
C TYR A 240 -1.01 -4.53 -10.14
N ALA A 241 -1.72 -3.41 -10.02
CA ALA A 241 -1.26 -2.11 -10.45
C ALA A 241 0.01 -1.72 -9.68
N PRO A 242 1.16 -1.55 -10.35
CA PRO A 242 2.40 -1.28 -9.65
C PRO A 242 2.38 0.12 -9.03
N GLY A 243 2.90 0.25 -7.82
CA GLY A 243 2.83 1.48 -7.03
C GLY A 243 4.14 2.25 -7.03
N SER A 244 4.07 3.58 -7.12
CA SER A 244 5.22 4.44 -6.82
C SER A 244 5.56 4.37 -5.33
N VAL A 245 6.85 4.35 -5.02
CA VAL A 245 7.37 4.23 -3.65
C VAL A 245 8.19 5.47 -3.30
N VAL A 246 8.05 5.96 -2.08
CA VAL A 246 8.91 6.98 -1.49
C VAL A 246 9.51 6.43 -0.21
N ILE A 247 10.84 6.46 -0.08
CA ILE A 247 11.53 6.11 1.15
C ILE A 247 11.76 7.40 1.95
N ASP A 248 10.83 7.69 2.84
CA ASP A 248 10.82 8.87 3.70
C ASP A 248 10.11 8.47 5.00
N PRO A 249 10.85 8.19 6.08
CA PRO A 249 10.26 7.64 7.29
C PRO A 249 9.34 8.63 8.02
N LEU A 250 9.44 9.93 7.73
CA LEU A 250 8.52 10.93 8.29
C LEU A 250 7.10 10.81 7.75
N ARG A 251 6.88 10.06 6.66
CA ARG A 251 5.51 9.69 6.21
C ARG A 251 4.75 8.87 7.25
N GLY A 252 5.47 8.20 8.15
CA GLY A 252 4.90 7.48 9.29
C GLY A 252 4.95 8.24 10.62
N LEU A 253 5.27 9.54 10.65
CA LEU A 253 5.45 10.28 11.90
C LEU A 253 4.26 10.14 12.85
N HIS A 254 3.04 10.28 12.32
CA HIS A 254 1.79 10.19 13.09
C HIS A 254 1.18 8.78 13.15
N TRP A 255 1.98 7.74 12.87
CA TRP A 255 1.54 6.33 12.88
C TRP A 255 2.14 5.53 14.04
N ALA A 256 2.67 6.20 15.06
CA ALA A 256 3.38 5.55 16.15
C ALA A 256 2.50 4.49 16.82
N ARG A 257 1.23 4.79 17.14
CA ARG A 257 0.35 3.79 17.75
C ARG A 257 0.08 2.62 16.80
N THR A 258 -0.24 2.90 15.55
CA THR A 258 -0.59 1.87 14.55
C THR A 258 0.57 0.90 14.30
N LEU A 259 1.81 1.41 14.28
CA LEU A 259 3.02 0.60 14.16
C LEU A 259 3.30 -0.20 15.43
N ASN A 260 3.08 0.38 16.62
CA ASN A 260 3.19 -0.36 17.89
C ASN A 260 2.15 -1.50 17.95
N ASP A 261 0.90 -1.25 17.56
CA ASP A 261 -0.17 -2.25 17.55
C ASP A 261 0.15 -3.42 16.60
N LEU A 262 0.66 -3.14 15.40
CA LEU A 262 1.07 -4.19 14.46
C LEU A 262 2.34 -4.91 14.94
N GLY A 263 3.31 -4.19 15.51
CA GLY A 263 4.52 -4.78 16.09
C GLY A 263 4.18 -5.77 17.19
N GLN A 264 3.32 -5.37 18.15
CA GLN A 264 2.81 -6.28 19.19
C GLN A 264 2.10 -7.49 18.58
N ALA A 265 1.25 -7.29 17.56
CA ALA A 265 0.58 -8.41 16.90
C ALA A 265 1.56 -9.41 16.24
N LEU A 266 2.74 -8.95 15.84
CA LEU A 266 3.80 -9.76 15.20
C LEU A 266 4.87 -10.28 16.17
N ASP A 267 4.80 -9.95 17.47
CA ASP A 267 5.89 -10.14 18.44
C ASP A 267 7.22 -9.50 17.98
N THR A 268 7.15 -8.29 17.43
CA THR A 268 8.32 -7.51 17.00
C THR A 268 8.08 -6.01 17.21
N GLU A 269 9.06 -5.19 16.82
CA GLU A 269 8.93 -3.75 16.75
C GLU A 269 9.00 -3.29 15.30
N LEU A 270 8.20 -2.28 14.95
CA LEU A 270 8.15 -1.71 13.61
C LEU A 270 8.63 -0.27 13.58
N CYS A 271 9.42 0.04 12.57
CA CYS A 271 9.93 1.37 12.27
C CYS A 271 9.32 1.87 10.95
N PRO A 272 8.88 3.14 10.85
CA PRO A 272 8.38 3.68 9.59
C PRO A 272 9.50 3.77 8.55
N LEU A 273 9.17 3.50 7.30
CA LEU A 273 10.13 3.50 6.19
C LEU A 273 9.77 4.50 5.10
N GLY A 274 8.48 4.65 4.80
CA GLY A 274 8.07 5.38 3.61
C GLY A 274 6.59 5.25 3.31
N ALA A 275 6.22 5.50 2.06
CA ALA A 275 4.86 5.35 1.58
C ALA A 275 4.80 4.82 0.16
N GLU A 276 3.69 4.19 -0.19
CA GLU A 276 3.37 3.71 -1.53
C GLU A 276 2.08 4.35 -2.06
N GLY A 277 1.91 4.36 -3.38
CA GLY A 277 0.63 4.61 -4.03
C GLY A 277 0.12 6.03 -3.79
N GLY A 278 1.04 6.99 -3.71
CA GLY A 278 0.71 8.40 -3.44
C GLY A 278 0.26 8.67 -1.99
N GLY A 279 0.67 7.84 -1.02
CA GLY A 279 0.30 8.01 0.40
C GLY A 279 -0.90 7.17 0.85
N THR A 280 -1.35 6.25 0.00
CA THR A 280 -2.46 5.33 0.29
C THR A 280 -2.06 4.17 1.20
N ALA A 281 -0.76 3.83 1.24
CA ALA A 281 -0.18 2.86 2.14
C ALA A 281 1.11 3.37 2.81
N LEU A 282 1.25 3.12 4.10
CA LEU A 282 2.49 3.31 4.85
C LEU A 282 3.40 2.09 4.64
N LEU A 283 4.69 2.31 4.44
CA LEU A 283 5.71 1.28 4.46
C LEU A 283 6.43 1.27 5.81
N ALA A 284 6.66 0.08 6.33
CA ALA A 284 7.35 -0.15 7.59
C ALA A 284 8.30 -1.34 7.49
N MET A 285 9.26 -1.39 8.40
CA MET A 285 10.17 -2.53 8.53
C MET A 285 10.27 -2.96 9.99
N ASP A 286 10.65 -4.21 10.23
CA ASP A 286 10.96 -4.70 11.58
C ASP A 286 12.46 -4.83 11.86
N ARG A 287 12.79 -5.29 13.07
CA ARG A 287 14.17 -5.50 13.55
C ARG A 287 14.99 -6.47 12.70
N GLU A 288 14.33 -7.36 11.96
CA GLU A 288 14.95 -8.34 11.04
C GLU A 288 15.07 -7.79 9.61
N ALA A 289 14.72 -6.50 9.40
CA ALA A 289 14.63 -5.86 8.09
C ALA A 289 13.56 -6.44 7.15
N ARG A 290 12.58 -7.17 7.71
CA ARG A 290 11.40 -7.61 6.96
C ARG A 290 10.49 -6.43 6.69
N MET A 291 9.84 -6.44 5.53
CA MET A 291 9.14 -5.27 4.98
C MET A 291 7.63 -5.47 4.97
N TYR A 292 6.91 -4.41 5.35
CA TYR A 292 5.46 -4.40 5.48
C TYR A 292 4.83 -3.19 4.82
N ALA A 293 3.60 -3.35 4.32
CA ALA A 293 2.73 -2.25 3.92
C ALA A 293 1.45 -2.24 4.75
N LEU A 294 1.03 -1.06 5.17
CA LEU A 294 -0.22 -0.84 5.91
C LEU A 294 -1.09 0.10 5.09
N ASP A 295 -2.17 -0.41 4.50
CA ASP A 295 -3.15 0.39 3.76
C ASP A 295 -4.50 0.44 4.48
N HIS A 296 -5.51 1.05 3.88
CA HIS A 296 -6.84 1.19 4.50
C HIS A 296 -7.60 -0.12 4.70
N THR A 297 -7.15 -1.21 4.10
CA THR A 297 -7.86 -2.50 4.05
C THR A 297 -7.16 -3.62 4.80
N GLY A 298 -5.93 -3.40 5.27
CA GLY A 298 -5.17 -4.38 6.03
C GLY A 298 -3.67 -4.16 5.99
N ASP A 299 -2.96 -5.19 6.44
CA ASP A 299 -1.51 -5.21 6.52
C ASP A 299 -0.96 -6.33 5.63
N TRP A 300 0.19 -6.05 5.04
CA TRP A 300 0.78 -6.88 4.00
C TRP A 300 2.25 -7.09 4.31
N TYR A 301 2.71 -8.32 4.18
CA TYR A 301 4.11 -8.69 4.12
C TYR A 301 4.61 -8.58 2.67
N LEU A 302 5.61 -7.74 2.45
CA LEU A 302 6.16 -7.46 1.13
C LEU A 302 7.38 -8.30 0.79
N GLY A 303 8.09 -8.79 1.80
CA GLY A 303 9.28 -9.62 1.63
C GLY A 303 10.26 -9.53 2.80
N PRO A 304 11.31 -10.37 2.77
CA PRO A 304 12.30 -10.47 3.84
C PRO A 304 13.28 -9.29 3.88
N ASP A 305 13.35 -8.48 2.82
CA ASP A 305 14.26 -7.35 2.68
C ASP A 305 13.67 -6.26 1.78
N LEU A 306 14.31 -5.08 1.76
CA LEU A 306 13.85 -3.93 1.00
C LEU A 306 13.80 -4.19 -0.51
N ARG A 307 14.79 -4.89 -1.08
CA ARG A 307 14.87 -5.11 -2.52
C ARG A 307 13.76 -6.04 -2.99
N THR A 308 13.47 -7.08 -2.21
CA THR A 308 12.31 -7.95 -2.44
C THR A 308 11.01 -7.14 -2.37
N ALA A 309 10.86 -6.28 -1.35
CA ALA A 309 9.67 -5.44 -1.21
C ALA A 309 9.49 -4.46 -2.38
N LEU A 310 10.55 -3.77 -2.80
CA LEU A 310 10.53 -2.87 -3.95
C LEU A 310 10.18 -3.62 -5.23
N THR A 311 10.71 -4.82 -5.42
CA THR A 311 10.35 -5.68 -6.56
C THR A 311 8.86 -6.03 -6.53
N THR A 312 8.33 -6.42 -5.37
CA THR A 312 6.90 -6.72 -5.19
C THR A 312 6.03 -5.53 -5.60
N LEU A 313 6.33 -4.33 -5.09
CA LEU A 313 5.53 -3.13 -5.31
C LEU A 313 5.64 -2.57 -6.74
N LEU A 314 6.86 -2.48 -7.28
CA LEU A 314 7.14 -1.85 -8.58
C LEU A 314 6.82 -2.76 -9.77
N SER A 315 6.76 -4.08 -9.57
CA SER A 315 6.30 -5.04 -10.58
C SER A 315 4.84 -5.46 -10.43
N GLY A 316 4.19 -5.09 -9.32
CA GLY A 316 2.82 -5.50 -9.04
C GLY A 316 2.66 -7.01 -8.80
N THR A 317 3.63 -7.62 -8.13
CA THR A 317 3.55 -9.02 -7.68
C THR A 317 2.65 -9.11 -6.44
N GLU A 318 2.04 -10.27 -6.19
CA GLU A 318 1.14 -10.45 -5.04
C GLU A 318 1.92 -10.51 -3.71
N PRO A 319 1.67 -9.58 -2.77
CA PRO A 319 2.23 -9.67 -1.42
C PRO A 319 1.41 -10.63 -0.54
N GLY A 320 2.01 -11.09 0.55
CA GLY A 320 1.31 -11.90 1.56
C GLY A 320 0.42 -11.01 2.44
N ARG A 321 -0.87 -11.31 2.57
CA ARG A 321 -1.74 -10.60 3.52
C ARG A 321 -1.55 -11.15 4.94
N LEU A 322 -1.37 -10.27 5.92
CA LEU A 322 -1.37 -10.66 7.32
C LEU A 322 -2.82 -10.83 7.81
N ILE A 323 -3.11 -11.96 8.45
CA ILE A 323 -4.46 -12.31 8.91
C ILE A 323 -4.39 -12.61 10.40
N ASN A 324 -5.42 -12.18 11.14
CA ASN A 324 -5.53 -12.49 12.56
C ASN A 324 -5.51 -14.00 12.80
N PRO A 325 -4.91 -14.46 13.92
CA PRO A 325 -5.06 -15.84 14.34
C PRO A 325 -6.54 -16.15 14.58
N ARG A 326 -6.92 -17.41 14.34
CA ARG A 326 -8.28 -17.92 14.58
C ARG A 326 -8.57 -18.05 16.07
#